data_AF-A0A7J3KHB4-F1
#
_entry.id   AF-A0A7J3KHB4-F1
#
_cell.length_a   1.000
_cell.length_b   1.000
_cell.length_c   1.000
_cell.angle_alpha   90.00
_cell.angle_beta   90.00
_cell.angle_gamma   90.00
#
_symmetry.space_group_name_H-M   'P 1'
#
loop_
_entity.id
_entity.type
_entity.pdbx_description
1 polymer ?
#
loop_
_entity_poly.entity_id
_entity_poly.type
_entity_poly.pdbx_seq_one_letter_code
_entity_poly.pdbx_strand_id
1 'polypeptide(L)'
;MVKALNEFDEVLLRVIDETLRYSLGDRTVEIFYEYLRRRGFMLSNIPQNPDFFFEELRKVLEFEDLGMRFRRVSGIGIVSILERAIIEILCRKIGLEFDEKGPIDFSEWVEKVREVYNTRFSKSKVPGTEVRMVYGKSKHPNSGRR
;
A
#
# COMPACT_ATOMS: atom_id res chain seq x y z
N MET A 1 20.40 -7.25 9.46
CA MET A 1 21.01 -6.29 8.52
C MET A 1 19.88 -5.46 7.95
N VAL A 2 19.80 -4.15 8.24
CA VAL A 2 18.79 -3.27 7.66
C VAL A 2 19.24 -2.93 6.25
N LYS A 3 18.47 -3.29 5.21
CA LYS A 3 18.76 -2.84 3.85
C LYS A 3 18.60 -1.32 3.80
N ALA A 4 19.51 -0.64 3.09
CA ALA A 4 19.33 0.78 2.80
C ALA A 4 18.03 0.95 2.01
N LEU A 5 17.23 1.95 2.40
CA LEU A 5 16.01 2.32 1.67
C LEU A 5 16.40 2.79 0.28
N ASN A 6 15.74 2.25 -0.75
CA ASN A 6 15.84 2.80 -2.10
C ASN A 6 14.81 3.92 -2.29
N GLU A 7 14.93 4.65 -3.41
CA GLU A 7 14.03 5.77 -3.73
C GLU A 7 12.55 5.36 -3.74
N PHE A 8 12.23 4.16 -4.23
CA PHE A 8 10.86 3.65 -4.20
C PHE A 8 10.37 3.42 -2.76
N ASP A 9 11.20 2.87 -1.89
CA ASP A 9 10.86 2.64 -0.49
C ASP A 9 10.55 3.97 0.23
N GLU A 10 11.29 5.03 -0.08
CA GLU A 10 11.01 6.37 0.46
C GLU A 10 9.67 6.95 -0.04
N VAL A 11 9.35 6.75 -1.33
CA VAL A 11 8.06 7.16 -1.89
C VAL A 11 6.92 6.37 -1.25
N LEU A 12 7.05 5.06 -1.11
CA LEU A 12 6.07 4.20 -0.47
C LEU A 12 5.81 4.64 0.98
N LEU A 13 6.86 4.83 1.77
CA LEU A 13 6.76 5.27 3.16
C LEU A 13 6.03 6.61 3.28
N ARG A 14 6.34 7.56 2.38
CA ARG A 14 5.69 8.86 2.36
C ARG A 14 4.20 8.75 2.03
N VAL A 15 3.83 7.94 1.02
CA VAL A 15 2.42 7.70 0.68
C VAL A 15 1.67 7.09 1.85
N ILE A 16 2.28 6.13 2.55
CA ILE A 16 1.69 5.49 3.73
C ILE A 16 1.45 6.53 4.84
N ASP A 17 2.47 7.31 5.21
CA ASP A 17 2.36 8.34 6.25
C ASP A 17 1.31 9.41 5.89
N GLU A 18 1.36 9.96 4.67
CA GLU A 18 0.39 10.93 4.17
C GLU A 18 -1.05 10.39 4.24
N THR A 19 -1.26 9.15 3.79
CA THR A 19 -2.59 8.53 3.76
C THR A 19 -3.13 8.25 5.16
N LEU A 20 -2.29 7.75 6.06
CA LEU A 20 -2.68 7.46 7.43
C LEU A 20 -2.98 8.74 8.21
N ARG A 21 -2.16 9.79 8.07
CA ARG A 21 -2.39 11.08 8.75
C ARG A 21 -3.68 11.73 8.28
N TYR A 22 -3.92 11.71 6.97
CA TYR A 22 -5.16 12.22 6.41
C TYR A 22 -6.39 11.45 6.92
N SER A 23 -6.29 10.11 7.03
CA SER A 23 -7.45 9.25 7.31
C SER A 23 -7.74 9.08 8.81
N LEU A 24 -6.70 8.99 9.62
CA LEU A 24 -6.78 8.69 11.07
C LEU A 24 -6.48 9.92 11.94
N GLY A 25 -5.91 10.98 11.36
CA GLY A 25 -5.43 12.16 12.06
C GLY A 25 -4.01 11.99 12.60
N ASP A 26 -3.26 13.11 12.64
CA ASP A 26 -1.85 13.14 13.05
C ASP A 26 -1.61 12.48 14.41
N ARG A 27 -2.46 12.77 15.38
CA ARG A 27 -2.30 12.26 16.75
C ARG A 27 -2.39 10.74 16.82
N THR A 28 -3.34 10.15 16.08
CA THR A 28 -3.53 8.70 16.04
C THR A 28 -2.32 8.02 15.40
N VAL A 29 -1.81 8.59 14.31
CA VAL A 29 -0.63 8.07 13.61
C VAL A 29 0.61 8.13 14.49
N GLU A 30 0.82 9.24 15.22
CA GLU A 30 1.92 9.34 16.18
C GLU A 30 1.87 8.25 17.25
N ILE A 31 0.69 8.02 17.84
CA ILE A 31 0.49 6.97 18.86
C ILE A 31 0.81 5.60 18.26
N PHE A 32 0.32 5.33 17.05
CA PHE A 32 0.56 4.06 16.37
C PHE A 32 2.05 3.85 16.05
N TYR A 33 2.75 4.88 15.56
CA TYR A 33 4.18 4.78 15.26
C TYR A 33 5.03 4.63 16.52
N GLU A 34 4.65 5.28 17.61
CA GLU A 34 5.28 5.09 18.92
C GLU A 34 5.05 3.66 19.43
N TYR A 35 3.85 3.11 19.25
CA TYR A 35 3.53 1.71 19.57
C TYR A 35 4.41 0.73 18.79
N LEU A 36 4.53 0.89 17.47
CA LEU A 36 5.41 0.05 16.64
C LEU A 36 6.87 0.12 17.08
N ARG A 37 7.35 1.33 17.40
CA ARG A 37 8.72 1.53 17.89
C ARG A 37 8.97 0.80 19.20
N ARG A 38 8.03 0.82 20.14
CA ARG A 38 8.11 0.08 21.41
C ARG A 38 8.11 -1.44 21.21
N ARG A 39 7.52 -1.92 20.11
CA ARG A 39 7.56 -3.32 19.66
C ARG A 39 8.85 -3.68 18.91
N GLY A 40 9.76 -2.74 18.72
CA GLY A 40 11.01 -2.94 17.96
C GLY A 40 10.84 -2.89 16.44
N PHE A 41 9.68 -2.44 15.94
CA PHE A 41 9.41 -2.30 14.51
C PHE A 41 9.65 -0.86 14.08
N MET A 42 10.66 -0.62 13.24
CA MET A 42 10.94 0.71 12.71
C MET A 42 10.15 0.95 11.42
N LEU A 43 9.79 2.20 11.13
CA LEU A 43 9.06 2.53 9.91
C LEU A 43 9.83 2.12 8.64
N SER A 44 11.17 2.18 8.68
CA SER A 44 12.03 1.68 7.59
C SER A 44 11.86 0.19 7.27
N ASN A 45 11.22 -0.59 8.15
CA ASN A 45 10.91 -2.00 7.90
C ASN A 45 9.63 -2.20 7.08
N ILE A 46 8.73 -1.21 7.01
CA ILE A 46 7.45 -1.33 6.31
C ILE A 46 7.62 -1.80 4.86
N PRO A 47 8.55 -1.25 4.04
CA PRO A 47 8.67 -1.66 2.64
C PRO A 47 9.11 -3.11 2.44
N GLN A 48 9.70 -3.73 3.48
CA GLN A 48 10.17 -5.13 3.44
C GLN A 48 9.16 -6.10 4.06
N ASN A 49 8.25 -5.61 4.90
CA ASN A 49 7.23 -6.40 5.56
C ASN A 49 5.98 -5.54 5.83
N PRO A 50 5.24 -5.17 4.77
CA PRO A 50 4.06 -4.32 4.92
C PRO A 50 2.90 -5.08 5.57
N ASP A 51 2.79 -6.40 5.40
CA ASP A 51 1.73 -7.21 5.99
C ASP A 51 1.75 -7.12 7.52
N PHE A 52 2.93 -7.28 8.14
CA PHE A 52 3.07 -7.12 9.59
C PHE A 52 2.61 -5.75 10.07
N PHE A 53 2.94 -4.69 9.32
CA PHE A 53 2.52 -3.34 9.65
C PHE A 53 0.99 -3.18 9.64
N PHE A 54 0.30 -3.71 8.61
CA PHE A 54 -1.16 -3.62 8.52
C PHE A 54 -1.87 -4.57 9.50
N GLU A 55 -1.28 -5.71 9.85
CA GLU A 55 -1.76 -6.56 10.93
C GLU A 55 -1.74 -5.84 12.28
N GLU A 56 -0.65 -5.15 12.59
CA GLU A 56 -0.55 -4.37 13.82
C GLU A 56 -1.51 -3.16 13.81
N LEU A 57 -1.67 -2.50 12.66
CA LEU A 57 -2.66 -1.43 12.50
C LEU A 57 -4.08 -1.97 12.75
N ARG A 58 -4.43 -3.12 12.18
CA ARG A 58 -5.72 -3.77 12.40
C ARG A 58 -5.96 -4.00 13.90
N LYS A 59 -4.99 -4.58 14.61
CA LYS A 59 -5.10 -4.84 16.05
C LYS A 59 -5.38 -3.56 16.82
N VAL A 60 -4.64 -2.49 16.55
CA VAL A 60 -4.84 -1.20 17.24
C VAL A 60 -6.25 -0.64 16.97
N LEU A 61 -6.72 -0.73 15.72
CA LEU A 61 -8.05 -0.27 15.33
C LEU A 61 -9.19 -1.14 15.90
N GLU A 62 -8.92 -2.41 16.21
CA GLU A 62 -9.89 -3.34 16.81
C GLU A 62 -9.94 -3.23 18.34
N PHE A 63 -8.80 -3.00 18.98
CA PHE A 63 -8.69 -2.91 20.44
C PHE A 63 -9.19 -1.58 20.99
N GLU A 64 -8.99 -0.49 20.25
CA GLU A 64 -9.41 0.81 20.73
C GLU A 64 -10.80 1.17 20.18
N ASP A 65 -11.77 1.31 21.10
CA ASP A 65 -12.99 2.10 20.90
C ASP A 65 -12.58 3.60 20.85
N LEU A 66 -11.69 3.94 19.91
CA LEU A 66 -10.78 5.10 19.84
C LEU A 66 -11.46 6.46 19.73
N GLY A 67 -12.77 6.55 20.02
CA GLY A 67 -13.58 7.69 19.65
C GLY A 67 -13.57 7.95 18.14
N MET A 68 -13.12 6.97 17.34
CA MET A 68 -13.05 7.10 15.89
C MET A 68 -14.45 7.31 15.34
N ARG A 69 -14.54 8.20 14.34
CA ARG A 69 -15.77 8.46 13.56
C ARG A 69 -16.32 7.20 12.86
N PHE A 70 -15.56 6.10 12.88
CA PHE A 70 -15.83 4.85 12.20
C PHE A 70 -16.51 3.78 13.08
N ARG A 71 -17.34 4.17 14.06
CA ARG A 71 -18.10 3.23 14.95
C ARG A 71 -18.93 2.15 14.23
N ARG A 72 -19.07 2.21 12.90
CA ARG A 72 -19.84 1.25 12.09
C ARG A 72 -19.01 0.41 11.13
N VAL A 73 -17.69 0.61 11.07
CA VAL A 73 -16.79 -0.12 10.15
C VAL A 73 -15.78 -0.91 10.97
N SER A 74 -15.61 -2.19 10.68
CA SER A 74 -14.63 -3.03 11.36
C SER A 74 -13.20 -2.56 11.06
N GLY A 75 -12.27 -2.79 11.99
CA GLY A 75 -10.83 -2.51 11.78
C GLY A 75 -10.32 -3.17 10.49
N ILE A 76 -10.78 -4.39 10.19
CA ILE A 76 -10.59 -5.09 8.92
C ILE A 76 -10.97 -4.21 7.72
N GLY A 77 -12.20 -3.66 7.71
CA GLY A 77 -12.69 -2.86 6.60
C GLY A 77 -11.93 -1.54 6.44
N ILE A 78 -11.57 -0.90 7.55
CA ILE A 78 -10.76 0.33 7.53
C ILE A 78 -9.39 0.05 6.93
N VAL A 79 -8.70 -1.00 7.37
CA VAL A 79 -7.38 -1.37 6.87
C VAL A 79 -7.43 -1.67 5.37
N SER A 80 -8.42 -2.44 4.89
CA SER A 80 -8.55 -2.73 3.46
C SER A 80 -8.81 -1.48 2.61
N ILE A 81 -9.52 -0.48 3.14
CA ILE A 81 -9.70 0.81 2.47
C ILE A 81 -8.37 1.57 2.41
N LEU A 82 -7.60 1.57 3.50
CA LEU A 82 -6.30 2.24 3.57
C LEU A 82 -5.29 1.61 2.61
N GLU A 83 -5.15 0.28 2.61
CA GLU A 83 -4.29 -0.47 1.69
C GLU A 83 -4.58 -0.07 0.25
N ARG A 84 -5.85 -0.07 -0.14
CA ARG A 84 -6.29 0.30 -1.48
C ARG A 84 -5.99 1.76 -1.81
N ALA A 85 -6.26 2.68 -0.89
CA ALA A 85 -5.97 4.10 -1.07
C ALA A 85 -4.47 4.35 -1.25
N ILE A 86 -3.63 3.66 -0.48
CA ILE A 86 -2.18 3.75 -0.57
C ILE A 86 -1.70 3.27 -1.94
N ILE A 87 -2.16 2.11 -2.43
CA ILE A 87 -1.79 1.61 -3.76
C ILE A 87 -2.28 2.55 -4.86
N GLU A 88 -3.51 3.05 -4.77
CA GLU A 88 -4.05 3.97 -5.76
C GLU A 88 -3.23 5.27 -5.84
N ILE A 89 -2.89 5.86 -4.69
CA ILE A 89 -2.06 7.07 -4.63
C ILE A 89 -0.65 6.79 -5.15
N LEU A 90 -0.07 5.64 -4.78
CA LEU A 90 1.26 5.23 -5.23
C LEU A 90 1.30 5.08 -6.76
N CYS A 91 0.35 4.35 -7.34
CA CYS A 91 0.19 4.19 -8.79
C CYS A 91 0.07 5.55 -9.49
N ARG A 92 -0.77 6.45 -8.97
CA ARG A 92 -0.91 7.81 -9.53
C ARG A 92 0.41 8.59 -9.49
N LYS A 93 1.15 8.55 -8.38
CA LYS A 93 2.45 9.26 -8.24
C LYS A 93 3.49 8.78 -9.26
N ILE A 94 3.41 7.52 -9.69
CA ILE A 94 4.35 6.95 -10.68
C ILE A 94 3.79 6.91 -12.11
N GLY A 95 2.61 7.47 -12.35
CA GLY A 95 1.96 7.49 -13.66
C GLY A 95 1.48 6.12 -14.13
N LEU A 96 0.87 5.35 -13.23
CA LEU A 96 0.15 4.11 -13.52
C LEU A 96 -1.34 4.27 -13.26
N GLU A 97 -2.14 3.67 -14.13
CA GLU A 97 -3.57 3.51 -13.91
C GLU A 97 -3.81 2.37 -12.92
N PHE A 98 -4.77 2.56 -12.02
CA PHE A 98 -5.20 1.55 -11.05
C PHE A 98 -6.71 1.34 -11.24
N ASP A 99 -7.08 0.23 -11.87
CA ASP A 99 -8.46 -0.12 -12.23
C ASP A 99 -8.96 -1.41 -11.56
N GLU A 100 -8.22 -1.90 -10.55
CA GLU A 100 -8.49 -3.18 -9.89
C GLU A 100 -9.86 -3.20 -9.21
N LYS A 101 -10.60 -4.28 -9.41
CA LYS A 101 -11.96 -4.46 -8.89
C LYS A 101 -12.01 -5.59 -7.88
N GLY A 102 -11.78 -5.25 -6.62
CA GLY A 102 -12.01 -6.17 -5.52
C GLY A 102 -11.12 -5.85 -4.31
N PRO A 103 -11.02 -6.83 -3.38
CA PRO A 103 -9.95 -6.86 -2.41
C PRO A 103 -8.60 -6.89 -3.14
N ILE A 104 -7.60 -6.24 -2.56
CA ILE A 104 -6.24 -6.29 -3.06
C ILE A 104 -5.35 -7.02 -2.06
N ASP A 105 -4.32 -7.68 -2.58
CA ASP A 105 -3.18 -8.09 -1.78
C ASP A 105 -2.15 -6.95 -1.81
N PHE A 106 -1.94 -6.30 -0.66
CA PHE A 106 -1.09 -5.12 -0.60
C PHE A 106 0.36 -5.43 -0.98
N SER A 107 0.91 -6.53 -0.46
CA SER A 107 2.28 -6.97 -0.74
C SER A 107 2.49 -7.28 -2.22
N GLU A 108 1.55 -8.01 -2.83
CA GLU A 108 1.60 -8.31 -4.26
C GLU A 108 1.58 -7.02 -5.11
N TRP A 109 0.73 -6.05 -4.75
CA TRP A 109 0.67 -4.77 -5.45
C TRP A 109 1.92 -3.92 -5.26
N VAL A 110 2.50 -3.87 -4.05
CA VAL A 110 3.76 -3.15 -3.82
C VAL A 110 4.87 -3.71 -4.71
N GLU A 111 4.99 -5.03 -4.81
CA GLU A 111 6.02 -5.64 -5.67
C GLU A 111 5.77 -5.36 -7.15
N LYS A 112 4.53 -5.47 -7.62
CA LYS A 112 4.16 -5.07 -9.00
C LYS A 112 4.54 -3.63 -9.31
N VAL A 113 4.20 -2.70 -8.41
CA VAL A 113 4.49 -1.27 -8.59
C VAL A 113 6.01 -1.03 -8.54
N ARG A 114 6.73 -1.73 -7.65
CA ARG A 114 8.19 -1.68 -7.53
C ARG A 114 8.89 -2.12 -8.82
N GLU A 115 8.43 -3.22 -9.43
CA GLU A 115 8.98 -3.72 -10.71
C GLU A 115 8.82 -2.69 -11.84
N VAL A 116 7.64 -2.07 -11.92
CA VAL A 116 7.37 -1.05 -12.94
C VAL A 116 8.21 0.20 -12.70
N TYR A 117 8.32 0.64 -11.45
CA TYR A 117 9.19 1.74 -11.07
C TYR A 117 10.63 1.47 -11.51
N ASN A 118 11.20 0.35 -11.07
CA ASN A 118 12.57 -0.04 -11.43
C ASN A 118 12.77 -0.14 -12.94
N THR A 119 11.79 -0.63 -13.69
CA THR A 119 11.88 -0.71 -15.16
C THR A 119 11.92 0.66 -15.82
N ARG A 120 11.07 1.60 -15.38
CA ARG A 120 11.01 2.96 -15.94
C ARG A 120 12.28 3.74 -15.62
N PHE A 121 12.75 3.66 -14.38
CA PHE A 121 13.92 4.42 -13.93
C PHE A 121 15.24 3.76 -14.31
N SER A 122 15.30 2.43 -14.54
CA SER A 122 16.46 1.78 -15.16
C SER A 122 16.59 2.09 -16.65
N LYS A 123 15.46 2.24 -17.36
CA LYS A 123 15.44 2.66 -18.78
C LYS A 123 15.78 4.13 -18.96
N SER A 124 15.67 4.98 -17.94
CA SER A 124 16.10 6.37 -18.04
C SER A 124 17.63 6.56 -18.24
N LYS A 125 18.43 5.47 -18.14
CA LYS A 125 19.83 5.44 -18.56
C LYS A 125 20.06 5.08 -20.04
N VAL A 126 19.01 4.75 -20.81
CA VAL A 126 19.10 4.54 -22.26
C VAL A 126 17.93 5.24 -22.96
N PRO A 127 18.17 6.22 -23.84
CA PRO A 127 17.10 7.01 -24.41
C PRO A 127 16.22 6.17 -25.35
N GLY A 128 14.91 6.17 -25.07
CA GLY A 128 13.87 5.89 -26.06
C GLY A 128 13.22 4.51 -25.99
N THR A 129 12.29 4.28 -25.08
CA THR A 129 11.07 3.49 -25.38
C THR A 129 9.96 3.82 -24.39
N GLU A 130 8.91 4.47 -24.86
CA GLU A 130 7.66 4.65 -24.11
C GLU A 130 6.92 3.31 -24.06
N VAL A 131 6.76 2.74 -22.87
CA VAL A 131 6.03 1.47 -22.68
C VAL A 131 4.63 1.77 -22.14
N ARG A 132 3.64 1.73 -23.04
CA ARG A 132 2.23 1.54 -22.66
C ARG A 132 1.99 0.06 -22.42
N MET A 133 1.92 -0.36 -21.16
CA MET A 133 1.38 -1.69 -20.81
C MET A 133 -0.11 -1.54 -20.51
N VAL A 134 -0.94 -2.09 -21.39
CA VAL A 134 -2.37 -2.28 -21.17
C VAL A 134 -2.56 -3.72 -20.72
N TYR A 135 -2.96 -3.96 -19.48
CA TYR A 135 -3.31 -5.31 -19.04
C TYR A 135 -4.74 -5.63 -19.49
N GLY A 136 -4.83 -6.54 -20.46
CA GLY A 136 -6.08 -6.99 -21.07
C GLY A 136 -6.78 -8.07 -20.25
N LYS A 137 -8.05 -7.77 -19.89
CA LYS A 137 -9.20 -8.65 -19.62
C LYS A 137 -8.92 -10.16 -19.70
N SER A 138 -9.00 -10.84 -18.54
CA SER A 138 -9.19 -12.28 -18.49
C SER A 138 -10.56 -12.63 -19.08
N LYS A 139 -10.56 -13.31 -20.23
CA LYS A 139 -11.74 -13.94 -20.82
C LYS A 139 -12.07 -15.19 -20.00
N HIS A 140 -13.15 -15.16 -19.23
CA HIS A 140 -13.76 -16.40 -18.76
C HIS A 140 -14.38 -17.15 -19.95
N PRO A 141 -13.99 -18.41 -20.23
CA PRO A 141 -14.77 -19.27 -21.10
C PRO A 141 -16.03 -19.69 -20.35
N ASN A 142 -17.18 -19.17 -20.77
CA ASN A 142 -18.46 -19.68 -20.30
C ASN A 142 -18.69 -21.05 -20.97
N SER A 143 -18.35 -22.11 -20.23
CA SER A 143 -18.69 -23.48 -20.58
C SER A 143 -20.20 -23.64 -20.57
N GLY A 144 -20.77 -23.95 -21.73
CA GLY A 144 -22.18 -24.26 -21.86
C GLY A 144 -22.60 -25.42 -20.96
N ARG A 145 -23.85 -25.37 -20.50
CA ARG A 145 -24.63 -26.55 -20.18
C ARG A 145 -26.04 -26.38 -20.73
N ARG A 146 -26.48 -27.50 -21.31
CA ARG A 146 -27.73 -27.80 -21.99
C ARG A 146 -28.96 -27.53 -21.13
#